data_AF-A0A1G0GKJ2-F1
#
_entry.id   AF-A0A1G0GKJ2-F1
#
_cell.length_a   1.000
_cell.length_b   1.000
_cell.length_c   1.000
_cell.angle_alpha   90.00
_cell.angle_beta   90.00
_cell.angle_gamma   90.00
#
_symmetry.space_group_name_H-M   'P 1'
#
loop_
_entity.id
_entity.type
_entity.pdbx_description
1 polymer ?
#
loop_
_entity_poly.entity_id
_entity_poly.type
_entity_poly.pdbx_seq_one_letter_code
_entity_poly.pdbx_strand_id
1 'polypeptide(L)'
;MNLSAIIILGPGQLPDGTMLPWGKSRIDAAYQRFLNTEYPSYIILSGGRKSHFTSEASAMRDFVQNHYPDMLKTLLLEELSIDTLQNAFFTKVIHIDPLEIKQLTIITNLFHMPRVRQIFTNLFNASYQLKFLEAADPEADEKTIATQKVIEKSAIEFNEHTLFCNDININLKTVHSLIFNINPDISLAYKNMITKLQPFFTLNPQADS
;
A
#
# COMPACT_ATOMS: atom_id res chain seq x y z
N MET A 1 6.18 26.55 2.51
CA MET A 1 6.59 25.56 3.52
C MET A 1 6.88 24.27 2.79
N ASN A 2 7.98 23.59 3.10
CA ASN A 2 8.21 22.24 2.56
C ASN A 2 7.37 21.25 3.37
N LEU A 3 6.44 20.57 2.73
CA LEU A 3 5.61 19.52 3.33
C LEU A 3 6.16 18.15 2.94
N SER A 4 6.05 17.19 3.86
CA SER A 4 6.32 15.78 3.57
C SER A 4 5.11 14.91 3.89
N ALA A 5 5.10 13.70 3.32
CA ALA A 5 4.16 12.66 3.71
C ALA A 5 4.89 11.36 4.03
N ILE A 6 4.41 10.67 5.07
CA ILE A 6 4.76 9.29 5.36
C ILE A 6 3.54 8.45 4.96
N ILE A 7 3.71 7.61 3.95
CA ILE A 7 2.65 6.77 3.38
C ILE A 7 2.83 5.36 3.90
N ILE A 8 1.84 4.85 4.62
CA ILE A 8 1.82 3.51 5.22
C ILE A 8 0.83 2.68 4.43
N LEU A 9 1.33 1.65 3.75
CA LEU A 9 0.47 0.75 2.98
C LEU A 9 -0.26 -0.22 3.93
N GLY A 10 -1.48 -0.55 3.56
CA GLY A 10 -2.34 -1.46 4.28
C GLY A 10 -1.77 -2.89 4.35
N PRO A 11 -1.82 -3.54 5.54
CA PRO A 11 -1.21 -4.85 5.78
C PRO A 11 -2.09 -6.03 5.37
N GLY A 12 -3.34 -5.81 4.95
CA GLY A 12 -4.40 -6.80 5.00
C GLY A 12 -5.11 -6.86 6.37
N GLN A 13 -6.26 -7.54 6.43
CA GLN A 13 -7.07 -7.68 7.64
C GLN A 13 -7.30 -9.14 8.01
N LEU A 14 -7.47 -9.38 9.31
CA LEU A 14 -8.02 -10.61 9.86
C LEU A 14 -9.54 -10.66 9.68
N PRO A 15 -10.18 -11.84 9.81
CA PRO A 15 -11.63 -12.01 9.68
C PRO A 15 -12.49 -11.14 10.62
N ASP A 16 -11.92 -10.67 11.73
CA ASP A 16 -12.57 -9.79 12.69
C ASP A 16 -12.46 -8.29 12.31
N GLY A 17 -11.83 -7.98 11.18
CA GLY A 17 -11.62 -6.61 10.69
C GLY A 17 -10.39 -5.91 11.26
N THR A 18 -9.67 -6.54 12.19
CA THR A 18 -8.39 -6.00 12.71
C THR A 18 -7.29 -6.15 11.67
N MET A 19 -6.25 -5.33 11.76
CA MET A 19 -5.12 -5.39 10.83
C MET A 19 -4.24 -6.62 11.08
N LEU A 20 -3.63 -7.17 10.02
CA LEU A 20 -2.66 -8.25 10.18
C LEU A 20 -1.40 -7.80 10.97
N PRO A 21 -0.69 -8.73 11.65
CA PRO A 21 0.41 -8.38 12.56
C PRO A 21 1.53 -7.53 11.95
N TRP A 22 1.84 -7.71 10.66
CA TRP A 22 2.84 -6.90 9.95
C TRP A 22 2.47 -5.41 9.86
N GLY A 23 1.21 -5.04 10.05
CA GLY A 23 0.77 -3.64 10.12
C GLY A 23 1.43 -2.88 11.27
N LYS A 24 1.63 -3.54 12.41
CA LYS A 24 2.29 -2.95 13.57
C LYS A 24 3.70 -2.50 13.23
N SER A 25 4.52 -3.34 12.60
CA SER A 25 5.91 -2.98 12.29
C SER A 25 6.00 -1.80 11.31
N ARG A 26 5.04 -1.68 10.37
CA ARG A 26 4.94 -0.51 9.48
C ARG A 26 4.64 0.77 10.26
N ILE A 27 3.67 0.72 11.18
CA ILE A 27 3.27 1.88 11.99
C ILE A 27 4.40 2.26 12.96
N ASP A 28 5.05 1.29 13.59
CA ASP A 28 6.19 1.54 14.48
C ASP A 28 7.34 2.25 13.73
N ALA A 29 7.69 1.76 12.53
CA ALA A 29 8.70 2.39 11.68
C ALA A 29 8.28 3.81 11.23
N ALA A 30 6.99 3.99 10.92
CA ALA A 30 6.43 5.29 10.57
C ALA A 30 6.49 6.28 11.74
N TYR A 31 6.20 5.83 12.95
CA TYR A 31 6.26 6.66 14.15
C TYR A 31 7.70 7.12 14.43
N GLN A 32 8.67 6.21 14.34
CA GLN A 32 10.09 6.58 14.46
C GLN A 32 10.49 7.59 13.37
N ARG A 33 10.04 7.40 12.14
CA ARG A 33 10.29 8.35 11.05
C ARG A 33 9.64 9.71 11.32
N PHE A 34 8.40 9.71 11.80
CA PHE A 34 7.61 10.90 12.14
C PHE A 34 8.31 11.76 13.18
N LEU A 35 8.76 11.16 14.29
CA LEU A 35 9.50 11.84 15.36
C LEU A 35 10.79 12.50 14.87
N ASN A 36 11.41 11.95 13.82
CA ASN A 36 12.67 12.44 13.25
C ASN A 36 12.46 13.29 11.98
N THR A 37 11.27 13.82 11.72
CA THR A 37 11.01 14.66 10.53
C THR A 37 11.25 16.14 10.84
N GLU A 38 12.07 16.78 10.01
CA GLU A 38 12.34 18.22 10.10
C GLU A 38 11.19 19.11 9.58
N TYR A 39 10.22 18.52 8.86
CA TYR A 39 9.10 19.21 8.23
C TYR A 39 7.77 18.74 8.81
N PRO A 40 6.72 19.59 8.78
CA PRO A 40 5.36 19.13 9.00
C PRO A 40 5.06 17.96 8.06
N SER A 41 4.79 16.79 8.65
CA SER A 41 4.51 15.58 7.90
C SER A 41 3.07 15.15 8.09
N TYR A 42 2.39 14.96 6.97
CA TYR A 42 1.17 14.16 6.95
C TYR A 42 1.53 12.68 7.13
N ILE A 43 0.66 11.96 7.84
CA ILE A 43 0.68 10.50 7.89
C ILE A 43 -0.50 10.03 7.05
N ILE A 44 -0.24 9.22 6.03
CA ILE A 44 -1.28 8.69 5.15
C ILE A 44 -1.38 7.18 5.37
N LEU A 45 -2.52 6.73 5.86
CA LEU A 45 -2.88 5.32 5.98
C LEU A 45 -3.64 4.93 4.70
N SER A 46 -3.06 4.08 3.86
CA SER A 46 -3.61 3.72 2.55
C SER A 46 -3.99 2.26 2.49
N GLY A 47 -5.27 1.98 2.32
CA GLY A 47 -5.83 0.64 2.23
C GLY A 47 -7.35 0.64 2.40
N GLY A 48 -8.06 0.21 1.39
CA GLY A 48 -9.52 0.09 1.37
C GLY A 48 -10.06 -1.24 1.89
N ARG A 49 -11.27 -1.58 1.44
CA ARG A 49 -12.02 -2.77 1.90
C ARG A 49 -11.86 -3.93 0.93
N LYS A 50 -11.55 -5.12 1.46
CA LYS A 50 -11.54 -6.37 0.66
C LYS A 50 -12.64 -7.37 1.05
N SER A 51 -13.07 -7.38 2.32
CA SER A 51 -14.15 -8.27 2.77
C SER A 51 -14.92 -7.84 4.03
N HIS A 52 -14.54 -6.74 4.72
CA HIS A 52 -15.09 -6.34 6.04
C HIS A 52 -15.83 -4.99 6.03
N PHE A 53 -16.52 -4.70 7.15
CA PHE A 53 -17.20 -3.41 7.41
C PHE A 53 -16.23 -2.21 7.52
N THR A 54 -14.96 -2.44 7.84
CA THR A 54 -13.91 -1.41 8.01
C THR A 54 -12.80 -1.57 6.97
N SER A 55 -12.22 -0.47 6.54
CA SER A 55 -11.06 -0.46 5.63
C SER A 55 -9.77 -0.82 6.37
N GLU A 56 -8.74 -1.28 5.65
CA GLU A 56 -7.39 -1.46 6.20
C GLU A 56 -6.86 -0.15 6.83
N ALA A 57 -7.12 1.00 6.21
CA ALA A 57 -6.74 2.31 6.73
C ALA A 57 -7.45 2.66 8.04
N SER A 58 -8.74 2.32 8.19
CA SER A 58 -9.46 2.50 9.45
C SER A 58 -8.91 1.59 10.54
N ALA A 59 -8.63 0.32 10.24
CA ALA A 59 -8.02 -0.60 11.22
C ALA A 59 -6.63 -0.11 11.69
N MET A 60 -5.82 0.42 10.76
CA MET A 60 -4.54 1.06 11.10
C MET A 60 -4.74 2.32 11.95
N ARG A 61 -5.77 3.14 11.68
CA ARG A 61 -6.07 4.34 12.47
C ARG A 61 -6.41 3.97 13.90
N ASP A 62 -7.22 2.94 14.11
CA ASP A 62 -7.63 2.51 15.45
C ASP A 62 -6.39 2.07 16.26
N PHE A 63 -5.42 1.41 15.62
CA PHE A 63 -4.14 1.12 16.24
C PHE A 63 -3.34 2.41 16.55
N VAL A 64 -3.20 3.33 15.60
CA VAL A 64 -2.51 4.61 15.82
C VAL A 64 -3.13 5.40 16.96
N GLN A 65 -4.46 5.43 17.07
CA GLN A 65 -5.16 6.16 18.12
C GLN A 65 -4.82 5.61 19.52
N ASN A 66 -4.70 4.30 19.65
CA ASN A 66 -4.44 3.64 20.93
C ASN A 66 -2.95 3.68 21.34
N HIS A 67 -2.03 3.76 20.37
CA HIS A 67 -0.58 3.62 20.63
C HIS A 67 0.23 4.89 20.36
N TYR A 68 -0.16 5.69 19.37
CA TYR A 68 0.56 6.87 18.89
C TYR A 68 -0.40 8.06 18.64
N PRO A 69 -1.16 8.51 19.65
CA PRO A 69 -2.22 9.51 19.48
C PRO A 69 -1.71 10.85 18.91
N ASP A 70 -0.43 11.17 19.09
CA ASP A 70 0.17 12.40 18.53
C ASP A 70 0.19 12.42 16.99
N MET A 71 0.24 11.25 16.34
CA MET A 71 0.17 11.15 14.88
C MET A 71 -1.21 11.56 14.34
N LEU A 72 -2.27 11.48 15.15
CA LEU A 72 -3.65 11.73 14.70
C LEU A 72 -3.87 13.15 14.18
N LYS A 73 -3.07 14.12 14.64
CA LYS A 73 -3.21 15.54 14.27
C LYS A 73 -2.95 15.80 12.79
N THR A 74 -2.14 14.96 12.14
CA THR A 74 -1.76 15.08 10.73
C THR A 74 -2.11 13.82 9.93
N LEU A 75 -2.97 12.97 10.49
CA LEU A 75 -3.34 11.69 9.91
C LEU A 75 -4.45 11.84 8.88
N LEU A 76 -4.23 11.26 7.71
CA LEU A 76 -5.15 11.19 6.59
C LEU A 76 -5.40 9.72 6.26
N LEU A 77 -6.63 9.40 5.87
CA LEU A 77 -7.02 8.06 5.42
C LEU A 77 -7.22 8.04 3.90
N GLU A 78 -6.77 6.97 3.27
CA GLU A 78 -7.14 6.58 1.91
C GLU A 78 -7.76 5.19 1.99
N GLU A 79 -9.07 5.10 1.73
CA GLU A 79 -9.89 3.91 2.01
C GLU A 79 -10.48 3.24 0.74
N LEU A 80 -10.02 3.63 -0.45
CA LEU A 80 -10.59 3.18 -1.73
C LEU A 80 -9.80 2.02 -2.34
N SER A 81 -8.51 1.95 -2.05
CA SER A 81 -7.58 1.00 -2.63
C SER A 81 -7.85 -0.46 -2.26
N ILE A 82 -7.83 -1.36 -3.25
CA ILE A 82 -7.87 -2.81 -2.99
C ILE A 82 -6.56 -3.53 -3.34
N ASP A 83 -5.58 -2.79 -3.87
CA ASP A 83 -4.25 -3.29 -4.14
C ASP A 83 -3.20 -2.16 -4.13
N THR A 84 -1.95 -2.53 -4.42
CA THR A 84 -0.79 -1.64 -4.34
C THR A 84 -0.76 -0.57 -5.45
N LEU A 85 -1.29 -0.85 -6.65
CA LEU A 85 -1.38 0.15 -7.71
C LEU A 85 -2.39 1.23 -7.32
N GLN A 86 -3.53 0.80 -6.77
CA GLN A 86 -4.55 1.70 -6.25
C GLN A 86 -4.09 2.47 -5.03
N ASN A 87 -3.32 1.86 -4.12
CA ASN A 87 -2.69 2.58 -3.00
C ASN A 87 -1.88 3.78 -3.52
N ALA A 88 -1.02 3.55 -4.52
CA ALA A 88 -0.21 4.60 -5.13
C ALA A 88 -1.07 5.67 -5.82
N PHE A 89 -2.06 5.24 -6.61
CA PHE A 89 -2.93 6.13 -7.37
C PHE A 89 -3.82 7.00 -6.47
N PHE A 90 -4.60 6.39 -5.58
CA PHE A 90 -5.53 7.12 -4.73
C PHE A 90 -4.81 8.01 -3.73
N THR A 91 -3.72 7.54 -3.12
CA THR A 91 -2.89 8.41 -2.27
C THR A 91 -2.40 9.63 -3.05
N LYS A 92 -1.95 9.43 -4.29
CA LYS A 92 -1.47 10.51 -5.15
C LYS A 92 -2.55 11.55 -5.44
N VAL A 93 -3.71 11.12 -5.94
CA VAL A 93 -4.74 12.04 -6.43
C VAL A 93 -5.62 12.64 -5.34
N ILE A 94 -5.77 11.97 -4.20
CA ILE A 94 -6.62 12.43 -3.09
C ILE A 94 -5.84 13.35 -2.15
N HIS A 95 -4.58 13.01 -1.86
CA HIS A 95 -3.81 13.70 -0.80
C HIS A 95 -2.57 14.40 -1.35
N ILE A 96 -1.70 13.70 -2.09
CA ILE A 96 -0.37 14.22 -2.44
C ILE A 96 -0.44 15.40 -3.41
N ASP A 97 -1.14 15.25 -4.53
CA ASP A 97 -1.22 16.28 -5.57
C ASP A 97 -2.00 17.51 -5.06
N PRO A 98 -3.16 17.38 -4.40
CA PRO A 98 -3.90 18.53 -3.85
C PRO A 98 -3.15 19.30 -2.75
N LEU A 99 -2.33 18.62 -1.94
CA LEU A 99 -1.50 19.24 -0.91
C LEU A 99 -0.12 19.67 -1.42
N GLU A 100 0.15 19.47 -2.71
CA GLU A 100 1.42 19.79 -3.38
C GLU A 100 2.66 19.16 -2.70
N ILE A 101 2.50 18.00 -2.06
CA ILE A 101 3.57 17.33 -1.32
C ILE A 101 4.55 16.68 -2.30
N LYS A 102 5.84 17.02 -2.19
CA LYS A 102 6.89 16.45 -3.05
C LYS A 102 7.84 15.49 -2.36
N GLN A 103 7.88 15.49 -1.02
CA GLN A 103 8.76 14.60 -0.26
C GLN A 103 7.95 13.47 0.36
N LEU A 104 8.16 12.24 -0.11
CA LEU A 104 7.37 11.08 0.27
C LEU A 104 8.28 10.03 0.89
N THR A 105 7.89 9.51 2.06
CA THR A 105 8.47 8.28 2.62
C THR A 105 7.42 7.19 2.54
N ILE A 106 7.67 6.16 1.73
CA ILE A 106 6.76 5.03 1.54
C ILE A 106 7.22 3.89 2.44
N ILE A 107 6.30 3.37 3.24
CA ILE A 107 6.56 2.36 4.26
C ILE A 107 5.73 1.10 3.98
N THR A 108 6.42 -0.02 3.88
CA THR A 108 5.84 -1.36 3.83
C THR A 108 6.84 -2.38 4.38
N ASN A 109 6.44 -3.64 4.48
CA ASN A 109 7.31 -4.74 4.89
C ASN A 109 8.34 -5.12 3.81
N LEU A 110 9.41 -5.79 4.21
CA LEU A 110 10.55 -6.15 3.37
C LEU A 110 10.13 -7.00 2.17
N PHE A 111 9.34 -8.06 2.39
CA PHE A 111 8.89 -8.94 1.31
C PHE A 111 8.06 -8.22 0.24
N HIS A 112 7.33 -7.16 0.62
CA HIS A 112 6.42 -6.42 -0.26
C HIS A 112 7.10 -5.22 -0.95
N MET A 113 8.24 -4.76 -0.43
CA MET A 113 8.89 -3.54 -0.89
C MET A 113 9.29 -3.54 -2.39
N PRO A 114 9.78 -4.64 -3.00
CA PRO A 114 10.16 -4.62 -4.42
C PRO A 114 9.00 -4.19 -5.35
N ARG A 115 7.80 -4.74 -5.13
CA ARG A 115 6.60 -4.38 -5.90
C ARG A 115 6.19 -2.92 -5.67
N VAL A 116 6.29 -2.45 -4.43
CA VAL A 116 5.97 -1.06 -4.06
C VAL A 116 6.93 -0.08 -4.75
N ARG A 117 8.24 -0.33 -4.72
CA ARG A 117 9.24 0.52 -5.41
C ARG A 117 8.94 0.62 -6.90
N GLN A 118 8.65 -0.50 -7.54
CA GLN A 118 8.33 -0.56 -8.96
C GLN A 118 7.11 0.31 -9.29
N ILE A 119 6.01 0.15 -8.57
CA ILE A 119 4.77 0.90 -8.83
C ILE A 119 4.94 2.39 -8.54
N PHE A 120 5.46 2.76 -7.36
CA PHE A 120 5.57 4.16 -6.96
C PHE A 120 6.57 4.92 -7.83
N THR A 121 7.69 4.31 -8.21
CA THR A 121 8.68 4.98 -9.08
C THR A 121 8.12 5.25 -10.47
N ASN A 122 7.26 4.38 -11.00
CA ASN A 122 6.63 4.60 -12.29
C ASN A 122 5.52 5.66 -12.23
N LEU A 123 4.70 5.66 -11.17
CA LEU A 123 3.55 6.57 -11.07
C LEU A 123 3.93 7.99 -10.61
N PHE A 124 5.01 8.12 -9.83
CA PHE A 124 5.53 9.39 -9.36
C PHE A 124 6.75 9.79 -10.17
N ASN A 125 6.59 10.81 -11.02
CA ASN A 125 7.66 11.31 -11.89
C ASN A 125 8.83 11.95 -11.11
N ALA A 126 9.86 12.39 -11.83
CA ALA A 126 11.08 12.99 -11.27
C ALA A 126 10.86 14.26 -10.41
N SER A 127 9.66 14.86 -10.41
CA SER A 127 9.34 15.99 -9.52
C SER A 127 9.09 15.59 -8.06
N TYR A 128 8.97 14.29 -7.77
CA TYR A 128 8.79 13.76 -6.42
C TYR A 128 10.11 13.18 -5.88
N GLN A 129 10.38 13.42 -4.60
CA GLN A 129 11.47 12.81 -3.85
C GLN A 129 10.93 11.62 -3.08
N LEU A 130 11.16 10.42 -3.60
CA LEU A 130 10.72 9.18 -2.99
C LEU A 130 11.81 8.60 -2.08
N LYS A 131 11.47 8.32 -0.84
CA LYS A 131 12.22 7.48 0.08
C LYS A 131 11.40 6.24 0.38
N PHE A 132 12.06 5.10 0.49
CA PHE A 132 11.41 3.83 0.82
C PHE A 132 12.03 3.31 2.10
N LEU A 133 11.19 3.07 3.10
CA LEU A 133 11.61 2.54 4.39
C LEU A 133 10.97 1.16 4.58
N GLU A 134 11.82 0.16 4.72
CA GLU A 134 11.41 -1.23 4.94
C GLU A 134 11.16 -1.46 6.41
N ALA A 135 9.93 -1.83 6.75
CA ALA A 135 9.58 -2.33 8.06
C ALA A 135 9.97 -3.81 8.16
N ALA A 136 10.40 -4.23 9.35
CA ALA A 136 10.70 -5.63 9.62
C ALA A 136 9.47 -6.50 9.35
N ASP A 137 9.71 -7.68 8.80
CA ASP A 137 8.71 -8.73 8.74
C ASP A 137 8.52 -9.26 10.18
N PRO A 138 7.28 -9.45 10.66
CA PRO A 138 7.05 -10.09 11.95
C PRO A 138 7.64 -11.50 11.94
N GLU A 139 7.93 -12.05 13.12
CA GLU A 139 8.24 -13.47 13.24
C GLU A 139 7.06 -14.28 12.70
N ALA A 140 7.25 -14.84 11.52
CA ALA A 140 6.32 -15.71 10.82
C ALA A 140 7.06 -16.99 10.48
N ASP A 141 6.32 -18.09 10.39
CA ASP A 141 6.92 -19.36 9.98
C ASP A 141 7.49 -19.27 8.55
N GLU A 142 8.49 -20.09 8.28
CA GLU A 142 9.22 -20.09 7.01
C GLU A 142 8.30 -20.31 5.79
N LYS A 143 7.23 -21.10 5.96
CA LYS A 143 6.26 -21.40 4.90
C LYS A 143 5.41 -20.19 4.56
N THR A 144 4.98 -19.40 5.55
CA THR A 144 4.24 -18.15 5.35
C THR A 144 5.10 -17.13 4.59
N ILE A 145 6.36 -16.94 4.98
CA ILE A 145 7.28 -16.01 4.30
C ILE A 145 7.56 -16.49 2.87
N ALA A 146 7.82 -17.77 2.66
CA ALA A 146 8.07 -18.34 1.33
C ALA A 146 6.86 -18.15 0.41
N THR A 147 5.65 -18.38 0.92
CA THR A 147 4.40 -18.18 0.18
C THR A 147 4.25 -16.72 -0.26
N GLN A 148 4.46 -15.75 0.64
CA GLN A 148 4.37 -14.33 0.30
C GLN A 148 5.41 -13.91 -0.74
N LYS A 149 6.63 -14.43 -0.67
CA LYS A 149 7.67 -14.15 -1.68
C LYS A 149 7.29 -14.65 -3.07
N VAL A 150 6.67 -15.83 -3.19
CA VAL A 150 6.19 -16.38 -4.48
C VAL A 150 5.08 -15.51 -5.08
N ILE A 151 4.15 -15.07 -4.23
CA ILE A 151 3.05 -14.18 -4.63
C ILE A 151 3.60 -12.84 -5.12
N GLU A 152 4.49 -12.22 -4.35
CA GLU A 152 5.09 -10.94 -4.71
C GLU A 152 5.89 -11.05 -6.01
N LYS A 153 6.64 -12.14 -6.20
CA LYS A 153 7.34 -12.41 -7.46
C LYS A 153 6.36 -12.48 -8.64
N SER A 154 5.28 -13.24 -8.52
CA SER A 154 4.27 -13.37 -9.57
C SER A 154 3.61 -12.03 -9.91
N ALA A 155 3.35 -11.20 -8.89
CA ALA A 155 2.78 -9.87 -9.07
C ALA A 155 3.76 -8.89 -9.74
N ILE A 156 5.06 -8.97 -9.40
CA ILE A 156 6.11 -8.16 -10.05
C ILE A 156 6.23 -8.56 -11.52
N GLU A 157 6.33 -9.85 -11.83
CA GLU A 157 6.40 -10.35 -13.21
C GLU A 157 5.19 -9.89 -14.02
N PHE A 158 3.98 -9.97 -13.45
CA PHE A 158 2.78 -9.43 -14.11
C PHE A 158 2.90 -7.93 -14.38
N ASN A 159 3.34 -7.15 -13.39
CA ASN A 159 3.52 -5.71 -13.55
C ASN A 159 4.54 -5.42 -14.66
N GLU A 160 5.68 -6.10 -14.66
CA GLU A 160 6.70 -5.94 -15.71
C GLU A 160 6.10 -6.22 -17.08
N HIS A 161 5.49 -7.38 -17.28
CA HIS A 161 5.03 -7.80 -18.60
C HIS A 161 3.74 -7.11 -19.07
N THR A 162 2.85 -6.73 -18.17
CA THR A 162 1.51 -6.24 -18.55
C THR A 162 1.38 -4.74 -18.33
N LEU A 163 1.88 -4.25 -17.20
CA LEU A 163 1.74 -2.83 -16.83
C LEU A 163 2.86 -1.97 -17.43
N PHE A 164 4.06 -2.51 -17.58
CA PHE A 164 5.25 -1.72 -17.96
C PHE A 164 5.89 -2.07 -19.30
N CYS A 165 5.72 -3.29 -19.84
CA CYS A 165 6.41 -3.75 -21.05
C CYS A 165 5.52 -3.81 -22.31
N ASN A 166 4.20 -3.69 -22.19
CA ASN A 166 3.26 -3.73 -23.32
C ASN A 166 2.38 -2.47 -23.36
N ASP A 167 2.67 -1.54 -24.28
CA ASP A 167 1.81 -0.46 -24.81
C ASP A 167 1.16 0.56 -23.85
N ILE A 168 1.29 0.39 -22.54
CA ILE A 168 0.64 1.22 -21.53
C ILE A 168 1.69 2.16 -20.91
N ASN A 169 1.79 3.39 -21.42
CA ASN A 169 2.51 4.44 -20.70
C ASN A 169 1.74 4.75 -19.41
N ILE A 170 2.19 4.17 -18.28
CA ILE A 170 1.57 4.34 -16.97
C ILE A 170 1.75 5.80 -16.53
N ASN A 171 0.68 6.55 -16.79
CA ASN A 171 0.43 7.85 -16.22
C ASN A 171 -0.94 7.81 -15.53
N LEU A 172 -1.29 8.88 -14.82
CA LEU A 172 -2.55 8.97 -14.09
C LEU A 172 -3.78 8.64 -14.95
N LYS A 173 -3.81 9.02 -16.23
CA LYS A 173 -4.96 8.72 -17.11
C LYS A 173 -5.07 7.23 -17.38
N THR A 174 -3.96 6.55 -17.64
CA THR A 174 -4.01 5.12 -17.96
C THR A 174 -4.35 4.29 -16.73
N VAL A 175 -3.81 4.65 -15.55
CA VAL A 175 -4.20 4.00 -14.27
C VAL A 175 -5.66 4.26 -13.93
N HIS A 176 -6.15 5.48 -14.14
CA HIS A 176 -7.57 5.78 -13.99
C HIS A 176 -8.44 4.88 -14.89
N SER A 177 -8.07 4.74 -16.16
CA SER A 177 -8.79 3.85 -17.09
C SER A 177 -8.78 2.39 -16.67
N LEU A 178 -7.66 1.90 -16.12
CA LEU A 178 -7.53 0.55 -15.57
C LEU A 178 -8.49 0.32 -14.40
N ILE A 179 -8.44 1.21 -13.40
CA ILE A 179 -9.20 1.10 -12.15
C ILE A 179 -10.70 1.20 -12.42
N PHE A 180 -11.13 2.17 -13.24
CA PHE A 180 -12.54 2.44 -13.49
C PHE A 180 -13.11 1.65 -14.67
N ASN A 181 -12.38 0.66 -15.19
CA ASN A 181 -12.84 -0.21 -16.28
C ASN A 181 -13.23 0.52 -17.55
N ILE A 182 -12.51 1.60 -17.87
CA ILE A 182 -12.77 2.40 -19.07
C ILE A 182 -12.24 1.67 -20.33
N ASN A 183 -11.27 0.75 -20.18
CA ASN A 183 -10.79 -0.14 -21.25
C ASN A 183 -11.00 -1.63 -20.87
N PRO A 184 -11.96 -2.35 -21.51
CA PRO A 184 -12.35 -3.71 -21.12
C PRO A 184 -11.23 -4.75 -21.16
N ASP A 185 -10.38 -4.73 -22.18
CA ASP A 185 -9.38 -5.78 -22.42
C ASP A 185 -8.28 -5.76 -21.34
N ILE A 186 -7.83 -4.56 -21.00
CA ILE A 186 -6.78 -4.37 -20.00
C ILE A 186 -7.33 -4.54 -18.59
N SER A 187 -8.57 -4.09 -18.35
CA SER A 187 -9.23 -4.25 -17.06
C SER A 187 -9.56 -5.71 -16.73
N LEU A 188 -9.83 -6.57 -17.72
CA LEU A 188 -10.02 -7.99 -17.49
C LEU A 188 -8.73 -8.67 -17.03
N ALA A 189 -7.59 -8.37 -17.65
CA ALA A 189 -6.29 -8.91 -17.24
C ALA A 189 -5.94 -8.50 -15.80
N TYR A 190 -6.16 -7.22 -15.46
CA TYR A 190 -5.94 -6.68 -14.12
C TYR A 190 -6.89 -7.29 -13.07
N LYS A 191 -8.19 -7.46 -13.37
CA LYS A 191 -9.14 -8.16 -12.50
C LYS A 191 -8.78 -9.62 -12.27
N ASN A 192 -8.33 -10.31 -13.32
CA ASN A 192 -7.88 -11.70 -13.23
C ASN A 192 -6.63 -11.83 -12.32
N MET A 193 -5.71 -10.87 -12.38
CA MET A 193 -4.58 -10.81 -11.45
C MET A 193 -5.07 -10.65 -10.01
N ILE A 194 -5.90 -9.64 -9.72
CA ILE A 194 -6.43 -9.41 -8.37
C ILE A 194 -7.14 -10.65 -7.83
N THR A 195 -7.94 -11.30 -8.68
CA THR A 195 -8.67 -12.53 -8.31
C THR A 195 -7.72 -13.69 -8.03
N LYS A 196 -6.63 -13.85 -8.79
CA LYS A 196 -5.60 -14.87 -8.51
C LYS A 196 -4.85 -14.59 -7.21
N LEU A 197 -4.70 -13.32 -6.83
CA LEU A 197 -4.05 -12.92 -5.58
C LEU A 197 -5.00 -12.99 -4.36
N GLN A 198 -6.33 -12.96 -4.57
CA GLN A 198 -7.34 -12.95 -3.51
C GLN A 198 -7.23 -14.09 -2.48
N PRO A 199 -7.08 -15.37 -2.87
CA PRO A 199 -6.99 -16.49 -1.93
C PRO A 199 -5.86 -16.35 -0.91
N PHE A 200 -4.82 -15.59 -1.24
CA PHE A 200 -3.63 -15.43 -0.41
C PHE A 200 -3.74 -14.28 0.59
N PHE A 201 -4.64 -13.30 0.37
CA PHE A 201 -4.99 -12.31 1.39
C PHE A 201 -5.92 -12.89 2.47
N THR A 202 -6.54 -14.04 2.18
CA THR A 202 -7.42 -14.79 3.10
C THR A 202 -6.74 -15.99 3.75
N LEU A 203 -5.42 -16.18 3.59
CA LEU A 203 -4.73 -17.34 4.15
C LEU A 203 -4.65 -17.27 5.67
N ASN A 204 -5.55 -18.04 6.28
CA ASN A 204 -5.61 -18.41 7.68
C ASN A 204 -4.64 -19.59 7.92
N PRO A 205 -3.63 -19.49 8.81
CA PRO A 205 -2.85 -20.65 9.26
C PRO A 205 -3.61 -21.54 10.26
N GLN A 206 -4.85 -21.20 10.63
CA GLN A 206 -5.64 -21.96 11.61
C GLN A 206 -7.06 -22.23 11.09
N ALA A 207 -7.17 -23.16 10.15
CA ALA A 207 -8.41 -23.85 9.84
C ALA A 207 -8.11 -25.33 9.60
N ASP A 208 -7.42 -25.95 10.54
CA ASP A 208 -7.41 -27.40 10.76
C ASP A 208 -7.23 -27.60 12.27
N SER A 209 -8.35 -27.55 12.99
CA SER A 209 -8.52 -28.08 14.35
C SER A 209 -9.37 -29.33 14.28
#